data_AF-A0A5N5I929-F1
#
_entry.id   AF-A0A5N5I929-F1
#
_cell.length_a   1.000
_cell.length_b   1.000
_cell.length_c   1.000
_cell.angle_alpha   90.00
_cell.angle_beta   90.00
_cell.angle_gamma   90.00
#
_symmetry.space_group_name_H-M   'P 1'
#
loop_
_entity.id
_entity.type
_entity.pdbx_description
1 polymer ?
#
loop_
_entity_poly.entity_id
_entity_poly.type
_entity_poly.pdbx_seq_one_letter_code
_entity_poly.pdbx_strand_id
1 'polypeptide(L)'
;MGISKRGLVTVQLRKAGKVTVRESTLKRLGGVHFMSGVVDEHYEVTKFALLETIKKAIPEMWSPEMKNAWGEAYDRLVVAIKSEMKRPLN
;
A
#
# COMPACT_ATOMS: atom_id res chain seq x y z
N MET A 1 13.94 -6.49 -25.37
CA MET A 1 13.90 -6.97 -23.97
C MET A 1 13.24 -5.89 -23.12
N GLY A 2 11.90 -5.89 -23.05
CA GLY A 2 11.13 -4.83 -22.39
C GLY A 2 10.95 -5.15 -20.91
N ILE A 3 11.52 -4.35 -20.03
CA ILE A 3 11.28 -4.46 -18.59
C ILE A 3 9.81 -4.09 -18.36
N SER A 4 9.00 -5.09 -18.03
CA SER A 4 7.59 -4.93 -17.68
C SER A 4 7.44 -3.90 -16.55
N LYS A 5 6.46 -3.00 -16.66
CA LYS A 5 6.14 -1.99 -15.63
C LYS A 5 5.96 -2.60 -14.23
N ARG A 6 5.64 -3.90 -14.14
CA ARG A 6 5.56 -4.65 -12.87
C ARG A 6 6.92 -4.90 -12.21
N GLY A 7 7.98 -5.07 -13.01
CA GLY A 7 9.35 -5.26 -12.52
C GLY A 7 9.98 -3.96 -12.00
N LEU A 8 9.52 -2.79 -12.47
CA LEU A 8 10.00 -1.51 -11.97
C LEU A 8 9.54 -1.24 -10.53
N VAL A 9 8.33 -1.67 -10.16
CA VAL A 9 7.80 -1.50 -8.80
C VAL A 9 8.58 -2.35 -7.80
N THR A 10 8.85 -3.62 -8.12
CA THR A 10 9.67 -4.51 -7.28
C THR A 10 11.12 -4.03 -7.17
N VAL A 11 11.70 -3.49 -8.24
CA VAL A 11 13.05 -2.90 -8.21
C VAL A 11 13.09 -1.60 -7.41
N GLN A 12 12.05 -0.76 -7.47
CA GLN A 12 11.92 0.45 -6.64
C GLN A 12 11.79 0.10 -5.15
N LEU A 13 11.01 -0.94 -4.81
CA LEU A 13 10.88 -1.46 -3.45
C LEU A 13 12.24 -1.95 -2.91
N ARG A 14 13.04 -2.64 -3.74
CA ARG A 14 14.36 -3.17 -3.34
C ARG A 14 15.45 -2.10 -3.22
N LYS A 15 15.42 -1.03 -4.04
CA LYS A 15 16.50 -0.03 -4.09
C LYS A 15 16.34 1.17 -3.16
N ALA A 16 15.11 1.59 -2.84
CA ALA A 16 14.93 2.91 -2.23
C ALA A 16 14.76 2.89 -0.69
N GLY A 17 14.30 1.80 -0.08
CA GLY A 17 13.89 1.79 1.33
C GLY A 17 12.76 2.80 1.68
N LYS A 18 12.30 3.57 0.69
CA LYS A 18 11.23 4.57 0.75
C LYS A 18 10.50 4.55 -0.59
N VAL A 19 9.23 4.17 -0.56
CA VAL A 19 8.29 4.50 -1.63
C VAL A 19 7.94 5.97 -1.44
N THR A 20 8.52 6.86 -2.25
CA THR A 20 8.07 8.26 -2.28
C THR A 20 6.81 8.34 -3.14
N VAL A 21 5.65 8.13 -2.50
CA VAL A 21 4.37 8.48 -3.14
C VAL A 21 4.36 9.99 -3.30
N ARG A 22 4.12 10.48 -4.52
CA ARG A 22 4.04 11.93 -4.78
C ARG A 22 2.94 12.54 -3.90
N GLU A 23 3.21 13.70 -3.31
CA GLU A 23 2.28 14.39 -2.42
C GLU A 23 0.90 14.62 -3.06
N SER A 24 0.86 15.00 -4.34
CA SER A 24 -0.40 15.16 -5.08
C SER A 24 -1.22 13.86 -5.19
N THR A 25 -0.55 12.71 -5.21
CA THR A 25 -1.21 11.41 -5.20
C THR A 25 -1.75 11.08 -3.82
N LEU A 26 -0.99 11.36 -2.75
CA LEU A 26 -1.47 11.18 -1.37
C LEU A 26 -2.67 12.07 -1.06
N LYS A 27 -2.63 13.35 -1.43
CA LYS A 27 -3.77 14.28 -1.27
C LYS A 27 -5.04 13.76 -1.95
N ARG A 28 -4.91 13.29 -3.21
CA ARG A 28 -6.05 12.71 -3.93
C ARG A 28 -6.56 11.43 -3.26
N LEU A 29 -5.66 10.53 -2.84
CA LEU A 29 -6.04 9.29 -2.17
C LEU A 29 -6.74 9.57 -0.84
N GLY A 30 -6.16 10.42 0.02
CA GLY A 30 -6.75 10.81 1.29
C GLY A 30 -8.12 11.46 1.12
N GLY A 31 -8.27 12.38 0.17
CA GLY A 31 -9.56 13.00 -0.17
C GLY A 31 -10.62 11.98 -0.60
N VAL A 32 -10.28 11.03 -1.48
CA VAL A 32 -11.22 9.97 -1.89
C VAL A 32 -11.59 9.05 -0.71
N HIS A 33 -10.62 8.63 0.11
CA HIS A 33 -10.90 7.78 1.27
C HIS A 33 -11.78 8.50 2.31
N PHE A 34 -11.54 9.80 2.53
CA PHE A 34 -12.37 10.63 3.38
C PHE A 34 -13.81 10.74 2.85
N MET A 35 -13.98 11.08 1.57
CA MET A 35 -15.32 11.21 0.96
C MET A 35 -16.10 9.88 0.95
N SER A 36 -15.40 8.76 0.81
CA SER A 36 -16.01 7.42 0.82
C SER A 36 -16.29 6.87 2.23
N GLY A 37 -16.00 7.63 3.30
CA GLY A 37 -16.24 7.19 4.68
C GLY A 37 -15.36 6.01 5.11
N VAL A 38 -14.13 5.93 4.59
CA VAL A 38 -13.21 4.87 5.01
C VAL A 38 -12.79 5.07 6.47
N VAL A 39 -12.86 4.01 7.26
CA VAL A 39 -12.44 3.96 8.67
C VAL A 39 -11.35 2.91 8.86
N ASP A 40 -10.78 2.85 10.07
CA ASP A 40 -9.65 2.02 10.42
C ASP A 40 -9.92 0.52 10.18
N GLU A 41 -11.14 0.07 10.48
CA GLU A 41 -11.59 -1.30 10.31
C GLU A 41 -11.52 -1.76 8.85
N HIS A 42 -11.76 -0.86 7.88
CA HIS A 42 -11.65 -1.19 6.46
C HIS A 42 -10.20 -1.44 6.05
N TYR A 43 -9.23 -0.71 6.64
CA TYR A 43 -7.81 -0.93 6.39
C TYR A 43 -7.34 -2.27 6.95
N GLU A 44 -7.77 -2.64 8.16
CA GLU A 44 -7.41 -3.92 8.76
C GLU A 44 -7.94 -5.12 7.96
N VAL A 45 -9.21 -5.07 7.54
CA VAL A 45 -9.81 -6.12 6.70
C VAL A 45 -9.11 -6.20 5.35
N THR A 46 -8.77 -5.05 4.74
CA THR A 46 -8.07 -5.02 3.45
C THR A 46 -6.64 -5.54 3.57
N LYS A 47 -5.93 -5.23 4.66
CA LYS A 47 -4.58 -5.76 4.94
C LYS A 47 -4.61 -7.27 5.03
N PHE A 48 -5.56 -7.82 5.79
CA PHE A 48 -5.75 -9.26 5.91
C PHE A 48 -6.00 -9.90 4.54
N ALA A 49 -6.97 -9.37 3.78
CA ALA A 49 -7.32 -9.88 2.46
C ALA A 49 -6.14 -9.81 1.46
N LEU A 50 -5.34 -8.75 1.52
CA LEU A 50 -4.14 -8.58 0.70
C LEU A 50 -3.10 -9.67 1.00
N LEU A 51 -2.76 -9.87 2.29
CA LEU A 51 -1.74 -10.85 2.69
C LEU A 51 -2.18 -12.28 2.36
N GLU A 52 -3.45 -12.62 2.58
CA GLU A 52 -3.99 -13.92 2.22
C GLU A 52 -4.02 -14.12 0.69
N THR A 53 -4.32 -13.08 -0.08
CA THR A 53 -4.26 -13.12 -1.55
C THR A 53 -2.84 -13.38 -2.05
N ILE A 54 -1.84 -12.69 -1.50
CA ILE A 54 -0.45 -12.88 -1.88
C ILE A 54 0.00 -14.31 -1.52
N LYS A 55 -0.29 -14.77 -0.29
CA LYS A 55 0.01 -16.14 0.15
C LYS A 55 -0.58 -17.19 -0.80
N LYS A 56 -1.83 -17.02 -1.23
CA LYS A 56 -2.50 -17.93 -2.17
C LYS A 56 -1.91 -17.87 -3.58
N ALA A 57 -1.45 -16.70 -4.02
CA ALA A 57 -0.88 -16.52 -5.35
C ALA A 57 0.53 -17.11 -5.49
N ILE A 58 1.33 -17.10 -4.41
CA ILE A 58 2.73 -17.55 -4.41
C ILE A 58 3.07 -18.39 -3.15
N PRO A 59 2.39 -19.53 -2.93
CA PRO A 59 2.51 -20.29 -1.68
C PRO A 59 3.93 -20.81 -1.43
N GLU A 60 4.69 -21.15 -2.49
CA GLU A 60 6.05 -21.69 -2.35
C GLU A 60 7.09 -20.65 -1.93
N MET A 61 6.85 -19.37 -2.24
CA MET A 61 7.74 -18.26 -1.86
C MET A 61 7.27 -17.54 -0.60
N TRP A 62 6.09 -17.88 -0.08
CA TRP A 62 5.50 -17.20 1.07
C TRP A 62 6.24 -17.57 2.35
N SER A 63 6.68 -16.56 3.10
CA SER A 63 7.36 -16.73 4.39
C SER A 63 6.83 -15.76 5.45
N PRO A 64 7.08 -16.03 6.74
CA PRO A 64 6.79 -15.06 7.81
C PRO A 64 7.43 -13.70 7.58
N GLU A 65 8.67 -13.66 7.08
CA GLU A 65 9.40 -12.43 6.79
C GLU A 65 8.73 -11.65 5.65
N MET A 66 8.28 -12.36 4.60
CA MET A 66 7.53 -11.74 3.51
C MET A 66 6.19 -11.16 4.00
N LYS A 67 5.46 -11.91 4.85
CA LYS A 67 4.23 -11.42 5.49
C LYS A 67 4.49 -10.13 6.26
N ASN A 68 5.53 -10.10 7.08
CA ASN A 68 5.89 -8.94 7.90
C ASN A 68 6.28 -7.75 7.02
N ALA A 69 7.10 -7.96 5.99
CA ALA A 69 7.53 -6.90 5.08
C ALA A 69 6.36 -6.26 4.33
N TRP A 70 5.42 -7.06 3.81
CA TRP A 70 4.21 -6.55 3.17
C TRP A 70 3.27 -5.86 4.17
N GLY A 71 3.15 -6.42 5.38
CA GLY A 71 2.37 -5.84 6.47
C GLY A 71 2.86 -4.45 6.85
N GLU A 72 4.16 -4.30 7.09
CA GLU A 72 4.78 -2.99 7.39
C GLU A 72 4.65 -2.00 6.24
N ALA A 73 4.85 -2.45 5.00
CA ALA A 73 4.70 -1.59 3.83
C ALA A 73 3.26 -1.06 3.71
N TYR A 74 2.28 -1.91 3.98
CA TYR A 74 0.87 -1.53 4.02
C TYR A 74 0.60 -0.50 5.12
N ASP A 75 1.06 -0.76 6.36
CA ASP A 75 0.84 0.14 7.49
C ASP A 75 1.43 1.54 7.25
N ARG A 76 2.64 1.61 6.70
CA ARG A 76 3.28 2.88 6.35
C ARG A 76 2.48 3.63 5.28
N LEU A 77 1.89 2.92 4.30
CA LEU A 77 1.03 3.54 3.30
C LEU A 77 -0.27 4.05 3.91
N VAL A 78 -0.90 3.29 4.81
CA VAL A 78 -2.12 3.70 5.51
C VAL A 78 -1.88 4.96 6.33
N VAL A 79 -0.77 5.03 7.08
CA VAL A 79 -0.37 6.24 7.82
C VAL A 79 -0.27 7.45 6.89
N ALA A 80 0.38 7.29 5.72
CA ALA A 80 0.53 8.36 4.74
C ALA A 80 -0.79 8.78 4.06
N ILE A 81 -1.75 7.87 3.88
CA ILE A 81 -3.08 8.20 3.37
C ILE A 81 -3.88 8.93 4.45
N LYS A 82 -3.89 8.41 5.68
CA LYS A 82 -4.62 9.00 6.82
C LYS A 82 -4.15 10.43 7.13
N SER A 83 -2.88 10.76 6.92
CA SER A 83 -2.39 12.15 7.10
C SER A 83 -3.06 13.15 6.14
N GLU A 84 -3.57 12.65 5.01
CA GLU A 84 -4.29 13.41 3.97
C GLU A 84 -5.81 13.15 3.96
N MET A 85 -6.35 12.32 4.88
CA MET A 85 -7.81 12.09 5.02
C MET A 85 -8.49 13.25 5.73
N LYS A 86 -8.44 14.41 5.07
CA LYS A 86 -9.03 15.66 5.51
C LYS A 86 -10.03 16.11 4.46
N ARG A 87 -10.95 17.00 4.85
CA ARG A 87 -11.81 17.69 3.90
C ARG A 87 -10.91 18.35 2.83
N PRO A 88 -11.11 18.08 1.53
CA PRO A 88 -10.36 18.75 0.48
C PRO A 88 -10.55 20.25 0.58
N LEU A 89 -9.46 21.02 0.53
CA LEU A 89 -9.56 22.48 0.40
C LEU A 89 -10.14 22.76 -0.99
N ASN A 90 -11.32 23.36 -0.99
CA ASN A 90 -12.10 23.79 -2.15
C ASN A 90 -11.57 25.09 -2.76
#